data_AF-A0A917ZXY2-F1
#
_entry.id   AF-A0A917ZXY2-F1
#
_cell.length_a   1.000
_cell.length_b   1.000
_cell.length_c   1.000
_cell.angle_alpha   90.00
_cell.angle_beta   90.00
_cell.angle_gamma   90.00
#
_symmetry.space_group_name_H-M   'P 1'
#
loop_
_entity.id
_entity.type
_entity.pdbx_description
1 polymer ?
#
loop_
_entity_poly.entity_id
_entity_poly.type
_entity_poly.pdbx_seq_one_letter_code
_entity_poly.pdbx_strand_id
1 'polypeptide(L)'
;MTLAPGLRAKLLIMVEREDTAEKIGSGDVPVLATPRLLALAEQATVRALGQVLAPGETSVGTRIELEHLAASPIGTHVEIGAELTGVDGRRLTFAFQAQDTHAVVARGTIERIVVNRDRFLTRATR
;
A
#
# COMPACT_ATOMS: atom_id res chain seq x y z
N MET A 1 -20.24 -9.46 -1.88
CA MET A 1 -20.30 -8.00 -1.63
C MET A 1 -19.79 -7.30 -2.89
N THR A 2 -20.36 -6.16 -3.26
CA THR A 2 -19.96 -5.42 -4.47
C THR A 2 -18.76 -4.52 -4.16
N LEU A 3 -17.81 -4.41 -5.09
CA LEU A 3 -16.74 -3.41 -5.04
C LEU A 3 -17.35 -2.00 -5.09
N ALA A 4 -17.20 -1.24 -4.00
CA ALA A 4 -17.71 0.11 -3.88
C ALA A 4 -16.76 0.98 -3.04
N PRO A 5 -16.73 2.30 -3.24
CA PRO A 5 -15.96 3.21 -2.38
C PRO A 5 -16.27 3.05 -0.88
N GLY A 6 -15.31 3.40 -0.04
CA GLY A 6 -15.38 3.32 1.42
C GLY A 6 -14.82 2.03 2.03
N LEU A 7 -14.38 1.07 1.21
CA LEU A 7 -13.61 -0.07 1.71
C LEU A 7 -12.28 0.42 2.27
N ARG A 8 -11.95 -0.03 3.49
CA ARG A 8 -10.78 0.45 4.22
C ARG A 8 -10.07 -0.65 4.97
N ALA A 9 -8.77 -0.49 5.13
CA ALA A 9 -7.97 -1.30 6.03
C ALA A 9 -6.84 -0.45 6.63
N LYS A 10 -6.34 -0.92 7.77
CA LYS A 10 -5.22 -0.32 8.48
C LYS A 10 -4.17 -1.36 8.82
N LEU A 11 -2.94 -0.90 8.93
CA LEU A 11 -1.77 -1.61 9.40
C LEU A 11 -1.12 -0.78 10.50
N LEU A 12 -0.65 -1.43 11.55
CA LEU A 12 0.27 -0.81 12.50
C LEU A 12 1.56 -1.61 12.46
N ILE A 13 2.68 -0.91 12.26
CA ILE A 13 4.01 -1.50 12.31
C ILE A 13 4.89 -0.74 13.29
N MET A 14 5.91 -1.41 13.80
CA MET A 14 7.07 -0.77 14.40
C MET A 14 8.18 -0.79 13.35
N VAL A 15 8.84 0.34 13.11
CA VAL A 15 9.96 0.40 12.17
C VAL A 15 11.11 -0.44 12.72
N GLU A 16 11.50 -1.47 11.97
CA GLU A 16 12.65 -2.33 12.28
C GLU A 16 13.80 -2.09 11.31
N ARG A 17 14.95 -2.74 11.58
CA ARG A 17 16.14 -2.63 10.72
C ARG A 17 15.84 -2.98 9.26
N GLU A 18 15.03 -4.00 9.03
CA GLU A 18 14.68 -4.46 7.67
C GLU A 18 13.78 -3.46 6.92
N ASP A 19 13.17 -2.50 7.62
CA ASP A 19 12.33 -1.48 6.99
C ASP A 19 13.13 -0.25 6.53
N THR A 20 14.41 -0.16 6.89
CA THR A 20 15.20 1.06 6.75
C THR A 20 15.68 1.33 5.33
N ALA A 21 15.95 2.61 5.01
CA ALA A 21 16.47 3.01 3.71
C ALA A 21 17.80 2.32 3.39
N GLU A 22 18.70 2.18 4.37
CA GLU A 22 19.96 1.43 4.25
C GLU A 22 19.73 -0.03 3.87
N LYS A 23 18.76 -0.69 4.50
CA LYS A 23 18.57 -2.14 4.35
C LYS A 23 17.81 -2.49 3.08
N ILE A 24 16.87 -1.64 2.68
CA ILE A 24 16.14 -1.76 1.41
C ILE A 24 17.00 -1.31 0.21
N GLY A 25 18.05 -0.51 0.44
CA GLY A 25 18.93 0.00 -0.63
C GLY A 25 18.36 1.23 -1.35
N SER A 26 17.52 2.01 -0.66
CA SER A 26 16.92 3.24 -1.20
C SER A 26 17.53 4.53 -0.65
N GLY A 27 18.49 4.40 0.25
CA GLY A 27 19.24 5.47 0.89
C GLY A 27 20.27 4.88 1.85
N ASP A 28 20.91 5.72 2.66
CA ASP A 28 22.02 5.37 3.55
C ASP A 28 21.74 5.70 5.03
N VAL A 29 20.46 5.88 5.39
CA VAL A 29 20.02 6.27 6.74
C VAL A 29 19.12 5.21 7.40
N PRO A 30 19.18 5.06 8.74
CA PRO A 30 18.41 4.06 9.48
C PRO A 30 17.00 4.55 9.85
N VAL A 31 16.24 4.99 8.84
CA VAL A 31 14.84 5.41 8.97
C VAL A 31 13.97 4.67 7.97
N LEU A 32 12.67 4.60 8.21
CA LEU A 32 11.69 3.94 7.34
C LEU A 32 11.89 4.34 5.88
N ALA A 33 12.12 3.36 5.01
CA ALA A 33 12.36 3.58 3.60
C ALA A 33 11.07 3.99 2.86
N THR A 34 11.16 4.92 1.92
CA THR A 34 10.07 5.23 0.98
C THR A 34 9.50 4.00 0.26
N PRO A 35 10.32 3.11 -0.37
CA PRO A 35 9.80 1.89 -0.98
C PRO A 35 9.15 0.93 0.03
N ARG A 36 9.62 0.90 1.28
CA ARG A 36 9.01 0.08 2.31
C ARG A 36 7.64 0.61 2.71
N LEU A 37 7.53 1.93 2.89
CA LEU A 37 6.27 2.61 3.16
C LEU A 37 5.27 2.39 2.03
N LEU A 38 5.70 2.46 0.77
CA LEU A 38 4.88 2.12 -0.39
C LEU A 38 4.37 0.68 -0.32
N ALA A 39 5.25 -0.29 -0.04
CA ALA A 39 4.85 -1.69 0.09
C ALA A 39 3.80 -1.90 1.21
N LEU A 40 3.91 -1.18 2.32
CA LEU A 40 2.93 -1.20 3.41
C LEU A 40 1.59 -0.59 2.98
N ALA A 41 1.61 0.55 2.27
CA ALA A 41 0.41 1.16 1.73
C ALA A 41 -0.29 0.23 0.71
N GLU A 42 0.46 -0.43 -0.18
CA GLU A 42 -0.08 -1.46 -1.07
C GLU A 42 -0.68 -2.64 -0.30
N GLN A 43 -0.02 -3.11 0.77
CA GLN A 43 -0.58 -4.16 1.61
C GLN A 43 -1.92 -3.73 2.26
N ALA A 44 -2.04 -2.47 2.68
CA ALA A 44 -3.31 -1.94 3.20
C ALA A 44 -4.41 -1.95 2.13
N THR A 45 -4.11 -1.56 0.89
CA THR A 45 -5.08 -1.64 -0.22
C THR A 45 -5.52 -3.09 -0.51
N VAL A 46 -4.61 -4.06 -0.46
CA VAL A 46 -4.95 -5.48 -0.64
C VAL A 46 -5.84 -5.98 0.50
N ARG A 47 -5.54 -5.61 1.74
CA ARG A 47 -6.39 -5.98 2.90
C ARG A 47 -7.78 -5.38 2.81
N ALA A 48 -7.92 -4.14 2.33
CA ALA A 48 -9.22 -3.51 2.11
C ALA A 48 -10.08 -4.26 1.10
N LEU A 49 -9.45 -4.95 0.13
CA LEU A 49 -10.13 -5.74 -0.90
C LEU A 49 -10.40 -7.20 -0.52
N GLY A 50 -9.75 -7.72 0.53
CA GLY A 50 -9.61 -9.16 0.76
C GLY A 50 -10.91 -9.97 0.85
N GLN A 51 -12.01 -9.36 1.31
CA GLN A 51 -13.31 -10.03 1.47
C GLN A 51 -14.30 -9.76 0.33
N VAL A 52 -13.94 -8.89 -0.64
CA VAL A 52 -14.87 -8.45 -1.69
C VAL A 52 -14.52 -8.97 -3.09
N LEU A 53 -13.28 -9.41 -3.31
CA LEU A 53 -12.86 -9.97 -4.60
C LEU A 53 -13.46 -11.36 -4.82
N ALA A 54 -13.83 -11.67 -6.06
CA ALA A 54 -14.36 -12.98 -6.38
C ALA A 54 -13.26 -14.06 -6.32
N PRO A 55 -13.62 -15.35 -6.12
CA PRO A 55 -12.66 -16.44 -6.21
C PRO A 55 -11.90 -16.42 -7.54
N GLY A 56 -10.57 -16.51 -7.48
CA GLY A 56 -9.69 -16.46 -8.65
C GLY A 56 -9.33 -15.04 -9.11
N GLU A 57 -9.84 -13.99 -8.47
CA GLU A 57 -9.42 -12.60 -8.70
C GLU A 57 -8.32 -12.16 -7.72
N THR A 58 -7.51 -11.21 -8.18
CA THR A 58 -6.56 -10.44 -7.36
C THR A 58 -6.49 -9.02 -7.90
N SER A 59 -5.69 -8.16 -7.27
CA SER A 59 -5.41 -6.82 -7.79
C SER A 59 -3.92 -6.54 -7.86
N VAL A 60 -3.50 -5.80 -8.90
CA VAL A 60 -2.10 -5.43 -9.15
C VAL A 60 -2.00 -3.90 -9.18
N GLY A 61 -1.03 -3.34 -8.48
CA GLY A 61 -0.75 -1.90 -8.50
C GLY A 61 -0.26 -1.45 -9.89
N THR A 62 -0.76 -0.31 -10.39
CA THR A 62 -0.41 0.21 -11.72
C THR A 62 0.07 1.66 -11.73
N ARG A 63 -0.25 2.42 -10.70
CA ARG A 63 0.21 3.81 -10.52
C ARG A 63 0.28 4.14 -9.04
N ILE A 64 1.27 4.93 -8.67
CA ILE A 64 1.45 5.46 -7.32
C ILE A 64 1.84 6.93 -7.40
N GLU A 65 1.25 7.73 -6.54
CA GLU A 65 1.72 9.07 -6.18
C GLU A 65 1.88 9.12 -4.66
N LEU A 66 3.05 9.48 -4.17
CA LEU A 66 3.40 9.41 -2.76
C LEU A 66 4.26 10.61 -2.37
N GLU A 67 3.90 11.25 -1.26
CA GLU A 67 4.72 12.22 -0.55
C GLU A 67 5.19 11.59 0.78
N HIS A 68 6.50 11.53 1.01
CA HIS A 68 7.10 11.07 2.27
C HIS A 68 7.55 12.31 3.04
N LEU A 69 6.75 12.73 4.01
CA LEU A 69 6.77 14.06 4.61
C LEU A 69 7.69 14.15 5.85
N ALA A 70 7.84 13.05 6.60
CA ALA A 70 8.65 13.01 7.80
C ALA A 70 9.40 11.68 7.89
N ALA A 71 10.61 11.69 8.48
CA ALA A 71 11.37 10.48 8.73
C ALA A 71 10.86 9.76 9.99
N SER A 72 10.84 8.43 9.95
CA SER A 72 10.48 7.58 11.10
C SER A 72 11.67 6.68 11.48
N PRO A 73 12.39 6.98 12.56
CA PRO A 73 13.50 6.14 13.05
C PRO A 73 13.06 4.73 13.47
N ILE A 74 14.00 3.80 13.58
CA ILE A 74 13.78 2.47 14.18
C ILE A 74 13.09 2.60 15.55
N GLY A 75 12.09 1.77 15.80
CA GLY A 75 11.26 1.77 17.01
C GLY A 75 10.01 2.67 16.93
N THR A 76 9.90 3.51 15.89
CA THR A 76 8.70 4.32 15.69
C THR A 76 7.52 3.45 15.29
N HIS A 77 6.36 3.66 15.92
CA HIS A 77 5.12 3.03 15.48
C HIS A 77 4.45 3.88 14.40
N VAL A 78 4.19 3.28 13.24
CA VAL A 78 3.54 3.95 12.11
C VAL A 78 2.25 3.21 11.77
N GLU A 79 1.12 3.93 11.83
CA GLU A 79 -0.17 3.45 11.34
C GLU A 79 -0.32 3.85 9.87
N ILE A 80 -0.61 2.87 9.00
CA ILE A 80 -0.88 3.07 7.58
C ILE A 80 -2.33 2.68 7.30
N GLY A 81 -3.13 3.64 6.85
CA GLY A 81 -4.51 3.42 6.42
C GLY A 81 -4.65 3.62 4.92
N ALA A 82 -5.51 2.81 4.29
CA ALA A 82 -5.93 3.00 2.91
C ALA A 82 -7.45 2.91 2.79
N GLU A 83 -8.03 3.72 1.92
CA GLU A 83 -9.45 3.75 1.60
C GLU A 83 -9.66 3.73 0.08
N LEU A 84 -10.57 2.88 -0.39
CA LEU A 84 -11.02 2.85 -1.78
C LEU A 84 -11.90 4.07 -2.05
N THR A 85 -11.41 5.02 -2.84
CA THR A 85 -12.11 6.28 -3.14
C THR A 85 -12.81 6.27 -4.49
N GLY A 86 -12.42 5.37 -5.41
CA GLY A 86 -13.02 5.28 -6.74
C GLY A 86 -12.99 3.88 -7.33
N VAL A 87 -14.05 3.53 -8.07
CA VAL A 87 -14.19 2.29 -8.83
C VAL A 87 -14.64 2.63 -10.24
N ASP A 88 -13.82 2.29 -11.23
CA ASP A 88 -14.11 2.44 -12.66
C ASP A 88 -13.87 1.10 -13.37
N GLY A 89 -14.95 0.32 -13.50
CA GLY A 89 -14.88 -1.07 -13.97
C GLY A 89 -13.95 -1.91 -13.11
N ARG A 90 -12.78 -2.26 -13.65
CA ARG A 90 -11.73 -3.03 -12.94
C ARG A 90 -10.64 -2.15 -12.31
N ARG A 91 -10.67 -0.83 -12.55
CA ARG A 91 -9.72 0.13 -11.97
C ARG A 91 -10.22 0.59 -10.62
N LEU A 92 -9.32 0.55 -9.64
CA LEU A 92 -9.57 0.92 -8.25
C LEU A 92 -8.60 2.04 -7.89
N THR A 93 -9.12 3.12 -7.33
CA THR A 93 -8.29 4.24 -6.82
C THR A 93 -8.38 4.28 -5.31
N PHE A 94 -7.23 4.22 -4.65
CA PHE A 94 -7.12 4.32 -3.20
C PHE A 94 -6.45 5.62 -2.80
N ALA A 95 -6.93 6.25 -1.74
CA ALA A 95 -6.16 7.22 -0.97
C ALA A 95 -5.51 6.49 0.21
N PHE A 96 -4.27 6.85 0.57
CA PHE A 96 -3.62 6.33 1.76
C PHE A 96 -2.96 7.44 2.57
N GLN A 97 -2.83 7.19 3.86
CA GLN A 97 -2.11 8.03 4.81
C GLN A 97 -1.34 7.15 5.79
N ALA A 98 -0.10 7.53 6.07
CA ALA A 98 0.73 6.97 7.13
C ALA A 98 0.98 8.05 8.19
N GLN A 99 0.86 7.69 9.47
CA GLN A 99 1.05 8.61 10.58
C GLN A 99 1.68 7.92 11.78
N ASP A 100 2.45 8.66 12.56
CA ASP A 100 2.89 8.25 13.89
C ASP A 100 2.12 9.05 14.97
N THR A 101 2.61 9.03 16.21
CA THR A 101 2.00 9.76 17.33
C THR A 101 2.13 11.28 17.24
N HIS A 102 2.98 11.79 16.34
CA HIS A 102 3.35 13.21 16.25
C HIS A 102 2.82 13.87 14.99
N ALA A 103 2.90 13.19 13.83
CA ALA A 103 2.62 13.79 12.54
C ALA A 103 2.18 12.78 11.47
N VAL A 104 1.71 13.33 10.35
CA VAL A 104 1.56 12.59 9.10
C VAL A 104 2.97 12.33 8.54
N VAL A 105 3.31 11.05 8.41
CA VAL A 105 4.60 10.57 7.89
C VAL A 105 4.56 10.54 6.37
N ALA A 106 3.47 10.08 5.77
CA ALA A 106 3.31 10.05 4.33
C ALA A 106 1.84 10.05 3.92
N ARG A 107 1.58 10.37 2.66
CA ARG A 107 0.25 10.28 2.06
C ARG A 107 0.35 10.11 0.55
N GLY A 108 -0.75 9.70 -0.07
CA GLY A 108 -0.80 9.61 -1.52
C GLY A 108 -1.97 8.82 -2.07
N THR A 109 -1.84 8.42 -3.34
CA THR A 109 -2.83 7.64 -4.07
C THR A 109 -2.21 6.39 -4.69
N ILE A 110 -2.94 5.27 -4.64
CA ILE A 110 -2.56 4.00 -5.29
C ILE A 110 -3.68 3.61 -6.25
N GLU A 111 -3.34 3.41 -7.52
CA GLU A 111 -4.24 2.75 -8.46
C GLU A 111 -3.94 1.25 -8.56
N ARG A 112 -4.99 0.44 -8.53
CA ARG A 112 -4.92 -1.00 -8.75
C ARG A 112 -5.88 -1.44 -9.85
N ILE A 113 -5.51 -2.50 -10.55
CA ILE A 113 -6.38 -3.17 -11.51
C ILE A 113 -6.75 -4.56 -10.99
N VAL A 114 -8.05 -4.87 -10.95
CA VAL A 114 -8.54 -6.23 -10.70
C VAL A 114 -8.24 -7.10 -11.92
N VAL A 115 -7.67 -8.28 -11.66
CA VAL A 115 -7.29 -9.26 -12.67
C VAL A 115 -7.69 -10.66 -12.25
N ASN A 116 -7.98 -11.52 -13.22
CA ASN A 116 -7.99 -12.96 -12.98
C ASN A 116 -6.54 -13.45 -12.78
N ARG A 117 -6.28 -14.14 -11.67
CA ARG A 117 -4.93 -14.53 -11.23
C ARG A 117 -4.22 -15.41 -12.25
N ASP A 118 -4.87 -16.48 -12.68
CA ASP A 118 -4.23 -17.46 -13.57
C ASP A 118 -3.93 -16.87 -14.93
N ARG A 119 -4.90 -16.16 -15.53
CA ARG A 119 -4.70 -15.46 -16.80
C ARG A 119 -3.60 -14.40 -16.71
N PHE A 120 -3.46 -13.73 -15.58
CA PHE A 120 -2.39 -12.75 -15.36
C PHE A 120 -1.02 -13.43 -15.32
N LEU A 121 -0.89 -14.52 -14.54
CA LEU A 121 0.37 -15.26 -14.42
C LEU A 121 0.82 -15.88 -15.75
N THR A 122 -0.09 -16.50 -16.51
CA THR A 122 0.24 -17.03 -17.85
C THR A 122 0.74 -15.95 -18.81
N ARG A 123 0.29 -14.69 -18.65
CA ARG A 123 0.76 -13.56 -19.48
C ARG A 123 2.09 -12.99 -19.01
N ALA A 124 2.46 -13.17 -17.75
CA ALA A 124 3.69 -12.64 -17.16
C ALA A 124 4.93 -13.48 -17.54
N THR A 125 4.75 -14.76 -17.87
CA THR A 125 5.81 -15.68 -18.30
C THR A 125 6.17 -15.54 -19.80
N ARG A 126 6.11 -14.31 -20.33
CA ARG A 126 6.45 -14.02 -21.73
C ARG A 126 7.96 -13.92 -21.93
#